data_AF-A0A2E9T9U1-F1
#
_entry.id   AF-A0A2E9T9U1-F1
#
_cell.length_a   1.000
_cell.length_b   1.000
_cell.length_c   1.000
_cell.angle_alpha   90.00
_cell.angle_beta   90.00
_cell.angle_gamma   90.00
#
_symmetry.space_group_name_H-M   'P 1'
#
loop_
_entity.id
_entity.type
_entity.pdbx_description
1 polymer ?
#
loop_
_entity_poly.entity_id
_entity_poly.type
_entity_poly.pdbx_seq_one_letter_code
_entity_poly.pdbx_strand_id
1 'polypeptide(L)'
;MLKGALIAFGIMLGAIAIPMVHWVSIWFGPFLAGFFGGGIARADEDKIVKFGLLVAGLMLLPVAAALVALFAFDIGGMWRTLLIVFTVVIVPYTWFGVTVGALFSYLSRKKATERAAAEEVGGASSSL
;
A
#
# COMPACT_ATOMS: atom_id res chain seq x y z
N MET A 1 2.26 -8.37 10.04
CA MET A 1 1.41 -7.66 9.04
C MET A 1 1.07 -6.23 9.47
N LEU A 2 0.47 -6.02 10.65
CA LEU A 2 0.02 -4.69 11.10
C LEU A 2 1.11 -3.60 11.05
N LYS A 3 2.33 -3.87 11.55
CA LYS A 3 3.44 -2.89 11.50
C LYS A 3 3.73 -2.40 10.07
N GLY A 4 3.84 -3.32 9.11
CA GLY A 4 4.06 -2.94 7.71
C GLY A 4 2.84 -2.26 7.07
N ALA A 5 1.62 -2.59 7.51
CA ALA A 5 0.41 -1.93 7.05
C ALA A 5 0.31 -0.49 7.57
N LEU A 6 0.72 -0.24 8.81
CA LEU A 6 0.84 1.11 9.38
C LEU A 6 1.92 1.93 8.67
N ILE A 7 3.01 1.31 8.23
CA ILE A 7 4.02 2.00 7.42
C ILE A 7 3.48 2.33 6.03
N ALA A 8 2.82 1.39 5.35
CA ALA A 8 2.15 1.65 4.07
C ALA A 8 1.13 2.78 4.21
N PHE A 9 0.31 2.75 5.27
CA PHE A 9 -0.65 3.79 5.59
C PHE A 9 0.02 5.14 5.86
N GLY A 10 1.10 5.16 6.63
CA GLY A 10 1.88 6.38 6.90
C GLY A 10 2.49 6.98 5.63
N ILE A 11 2.99 6.15 4.71
CA ILE A 11 3.48 6.60 3.40
C ILE A 11 2.34 7.27 2.62
N MET A 12 1.15 6.67 2.60
CA MET A 12 0.00 7.25 1.91
C MET A 12 -0.46 8.57 2.54
N LEU A 13 -0.53 8.65 3.87
CA LEU A 13 -0.90 9.89 4.57
C LEU A 13 0.12 11.00 4.34
N GLY A 14 1.41 10.69 4.43
CA GLY A 14 2.47 11.66 4.16
C GLY A 14 2.43 12.18 2.73
N ALA A 15 2.09 11.33 1.78
CA ALA A 15 1.96 11.70 0.37
C ALA A 15 0.72 12.60 0.10
N ILE A 16 -0.35 12.45 0.88
CA ILE A 16 -1.54 13.32 0.82
C ILE A 16 -1.25 14.73 1.36
N ALA A 17 -0.42 14.85 2.39
CA ALA A 17 -0.19 16.10 3.09
C ALA A 17 0.55 17.18 2.26
N ILE A 18 1.35 16.79 1.26
CA ILE A 18 2.17 17.71 0.47
C ILE A 18 1.57 17.85 -0.94
N PRO A 19 0.98 19.00 -1.34
CA PRO A 19 0.20 19.12 -2.59
C PRO A 19 0.94 18.68 -3.86
N MET A 20 2.22 19.08 -4.01
CA MET A 20 3.04 18.68 -5.16
C MET A 20 3.32 17.18 -5.20
N VAL A 21 3.54 16.56 -4.03
CA VAL A 21 3.74 15.11 -3.91
C VAL A 21 2.42 14.38 -4.10
N HIS A 22 1.31 14.94 -3.62
CA HIS A 22 -0.02 14.37 -3.74
C HIS A 22 -0.40 14.15 -5.20
N TRP A 23 -0.13 15.12 -6.08
CA TRP A 23 -0.47 15.02 -7.49
C TRP A 23 0.19 13.84 -8.21
N VAL A 24 1.44 13.51 -7.86
CA VAL A 24 2.16 12.36 -8.42
C VAL A 24 1.77 11.07 -7.67
N SER A 25 1.70 11.14 -6.35
CA SER A 25 1.45 9.99 -5.49
C SER A 25 0.01 9.48 -5.53
N ILE A 26 -0.95 10.26 -6.02
CA ILE A 26 -2.31 9.74 -6.24
C ILE A 26 -2.30 8.59 -7.26
N TRP A 27 -1.32 8.55 -8.17
CA TRP A 27 -1.18 7.50 -9.20
C TRP A 27 -0.21 6.38 -8.82
N PHE A 28 0.78 6.65 -7.96
CA PHE A 28 1.86 5.71 -7.65
C PHE A 28 2.04 5.41 -6.16
N GLY A 29 1.47 6.24 -5.30
CA GLY A 29 1.59 6.16 -3.84
C GLY A 29 1.14 4.80 -3.29
N PRO A 30 -0.04 4.26 -3.68
CA PRO A 30 -0.46 2.94 -3.24
C PRO A 30 0.52 1.82 -3.60
N PHE A 31 1.16 1.89 -4.77
CA PHE A 31 2.16 0.91 -5.21
C PHE A 31 3.43 0.98 -4.38
N LEU A 32 3.95 2.19 -4.14
CA LEU A 32 5.13 2.40 -3.30
C LEU A 32 4.86 1.98 -1.85
N ALA A 33 3.70 2.37 -1.30
CA ALA A 33 3.24 1.96 0.02
C ALA A 33 3.15 0.42 0.12
N GLY A 34 2.60 -0.24 -0.91
CA GLY A 34 2.57 -1.70 -1.01
C GLY A 34 3.95 -2.33 -1.08
N PHE A 35 4.87 -1.76 -1.86
CA PHE A 35 6.21 -2.30 -2.03
C PHE A 35 7.02 -2.27 -0.72
N PHE A 36 7.09 -1.10 -0.08
CA PHE A 36 7.84 -0.93 1.16
C PHE A 36 7.11 -1.57 2.35
N GLY A 37 5.82 -1.30 2.51
CA GLY A 37 5.02 -1.84 3.60
C GLY A 37 4.85 -3.36 3.52
N GLY A 38 4.64 -3.91 2.32
CA GLY A 38 4.57 -5.35 2.07
C GLY A 38 5.91 -6.05 2.30
N GLY A 39 7.01 -5.38 1.98
CA GLY A 39 8.37 -5.83 2.31
C GLY A 39 8.59 -6.00 3.80
N ILE A 40 8.28 -4.95 4.56
CA ILE A 40 8.44 -4.95 6.04
C ILE A 40 7.43 -5.89 6.70
N ALA A 41 6.21 -5.99 6.16
CA ALA A 41 5.20 -6.92 6.66
C ALA A 41 5.55 -8.39 6.41
N ARG A 42 6.55 -8.67 5.56
CA ARG A 42 6.76 -9.99 4.94
C ARG A 42 5.44 -10.57 4.44
N ALA A 43 4.79 -9.78 3.58
CA ALA A 43 3.61 -10.23 2.87
C ALA A 43 4.07 -11.27 1.84
N ASP A 44 3.96 -12.54 2.23
CA ASP A 44 4.23 -13.70 1.39
C ASP A 44 2.96 -14.06 0.59
N GLU A 45 3.07 -15.04 -0.31
CA GLU A 45 2.07 -15.35 -1.35
C GLU A 45 0.61 -15.42 -0.86
N ASP A 46 0.37 -16.06 0.29
CA ASP A 46 -0.95 -16.23 0.90
C ASP A 46 -1.48 -14.98 1.64
N LYS A 47 -0.58 -14.02 1.90
CA LYS A 47 -0.81 -12.83 2.73
C LYS A 47 -0.88 -11.54 1.93
N ILE A 48 -0.43 -11.51 0.67
CA ILE A 48 -0.39 -10.30 -0.16
C ILE A 48 -1.79 -9.66 -0.30
N VAL A 49 -2.82 -10.45 -0.62
CA VAL A 49 -4.19 -9.93 -0.77
C VAL A 49 -4.75 -9.43 0.56
N LYS A 50 -4.52 -10.17 1.65
CA LYS A 50 -4.93 -9.77 3.01
C LYS A 50 -4.23 -8.50 3.47
N PHE A 51 -2.96 -8.33 3.10
CA PHE A 51 -2.20 -7.12 3.36
C PHE A 51 -2.81 -5.91 2.63
N GLY A 52 -3.10 -6.06 1.34
CA GLY A 52 -3.81 -5.03 0.58
C GLY A 52 -5.13 -4.64 1.23
N LEU A 53 -5.97 -5.63 1.60
CA LEU A 53 -7.26 -5.37 2.23
C LEU A 53 -7.12 -4.63 3.56
N LEU A 54 -6.13 -5.02 4.37
CA LEU A 54 -5.86 -4.35 5.64
C LEU A 54 -5.50 -2.88 5.44
N VAL A 55 -4.63 -2.58 4.47
CA VAL A 55 -4.22 -1.20 4.18
C VAL A 55 -5.36 -0.38 3.58
N ALA A 56 -6.18 -0.96 2.69
CA ALA A 56 -7.37 -0.31 2.17
C ALA A 56 -8.41 -0.03 3.27
N GLY A 57 -8.56 -0.96 4.22
CA GLY A 57 -9.39 -0.75 5.41
C GLY A 57 -8.89 0.41 6.28
N LEU A 58 -7.57 0.56 6.45
CA LEU A 58 -6.99 1.71 7.15
C LEU A 58 -7.29 3.04 6.44
N MET A 59 -7.38 3.06 5.11
CA MET A 59 -7.78 4.25 4.34
C MET A 59 -9.24 4.66 4.53
N LEU A 60 -10.08 3.80 5.10
CA LEU A 60 -11.43 4.21 5.51
C LEU A 60 -11.39 5.17 6.71
N LEU A 61 -10.32 5.19 7.50
CA LEU A 61 -10.19 6.11 8.65
C LEU A 61 -10.16 7.58 8.22
N PRO A 62 -9.26 8.04 7.32
CA PRO A 62 -9.27 9.43 6.86
C PRO A 62 -10.57 9.78 6.12
N VAL A 63 -11.17 8.83 5.39
CA VAL A 63 -12.48 9.02 4.75
C VAL A 63 -13.58 9.25 5.77
N ALA A 64 -13.65 8.41 6.80
CA ALA A 64 -14.64 8.53 7.87
C ALA A 64 -14.46 9.84 8.63
N ALA A 65 -13.22 10.23 8.93
CA ALA A 65 -12.91 11.52 9.55
C ALA A 65 -13.39 12.70 8.69
N ALA A 66 -13.15 12.66 7.38
CA ALA A 66 -13.63 13.68 6.45
C ALA A 66 -15.17 13.72 6.38
N LEU A 67 -15.86 12.58 6.35
CA LEU A 67 -17.32 12.52 6.38
C LEU A 67 -17.91 13.08 7.68
N VAL A 68 -17.33 12.73 8.82
CA VAL A 68 -17.73 13.27 10.13
C VAL A 68 -17.53 14.78 10.17
N ALA A 69 -16.41 15.29 9.63
CA ALA A 69 -16.17 16.73 9.55
C ALA A 69 -17.22 17.43 8.68
N LEU A 70 -17.50 16.91 7.47
CA LEU A 70 -18.54 17.48 6.61
C LEU A 70 -19.91 17.52 7.30
N PHE A 71 -20.26 16.48 8.06
CA PHE A 71 -21.50 16.46 8.83
C PHE A 71 -21.49 17.46 9.99
N ALA A 72 -20.39 17.53 10.76
CA ALA A 72 -20.26 18.44 11.91
C ALA A 72 -20.30 19.92 11.52
N PHE A 73 -19.81 20.27 10.33
CA PHE A 73 -19.83 21.64 9.81
C PHE A 73 -21.05 21.94 8.91
N ASP A 74 -22.04 21.04 8.85
CA ASP A 74 -23.23 21.13 7.99
C ASP A 74 -22.90 21.40 6.49
N ILE A 75 -21.79 20.83 6.03
CA ILE A 75 -21.34 20.94 4.65
C ILE A 75 -22.03 19.85 3.83
N GLY A 76 -23.25 20.16 3.38
CA GLY A 76 -24.09 19.27 2.57
C GLY A 76 -23.90 19.39 1.06
N GLY A 77 -24.72 18.64 0.32
CA GLY A 77 -24.83 18.74 -1.14
C GLY A 77 -23.65 18.12 -1.89
N MET A 78 -23.09 18.88 -2.84
CA MET A 78 -22.09 18.41 -3.80
C MET A 78 -20.83 17.84 -3.13
N TRP A 79 -20.30 18.50 -2.10
CA TRP A 79 -19.05 18.09 -1.44
C TRP A 79 -19.15 16.71 -0.78
N ARG A 80 -20.28 16.43 -0.12
CA ARG A 80 -20.55 15.13 0.49
C ARG A 80 -20.71 14.04 -0.56
N THR A 81 -21.44 14.31 -1.64
CA THR A 81 -21.61 13.37 -2.77
C THR A 81 -20.27 13.06 -3.43
N LEU A 82 -19.45 14.08 -3.72
CA LEU A 82 -18.12 13.89 -4.29
C LEU A 82 -17.25 13.02 -3.39
N LEU A 83 -17.21 13.27 -2.08
CA LEU A 83 -16.41 12.46 -1.16
C LEU A 83 -16.82 10.98 -1.16
N ILE A 84 -18.14 10.69 -1.21
CA ILE A 84 -18.65 9.32 -1.30
C ILE A 84 -18.21 8.67 -2.62
N VAL A 85 -18.36 9.37 -3.74
CA VAL A 85 -17.94 8.86 -5.06
C VAL A 85 -16.42 8.60 -5.08
N PHE A 86 -15.62 9.56 -4.59
CA PHE A 86 -14.18 9.38 -4.49
C PHE A 86 -13.81 8.21 -3.59
N THR A 87 -14.53 7.98 -2.49
CA THR A 87 -14.27 6.82 -1.62
C THR A 87 -14.45 5.50 -2.35
N VAL A 88 -15.54 5.36 -3.12
CA VAL A 88 -15.85 4.14 -3.89
C VAL A 88 -14.79 3.87 -4.97
N VAL A 89 -14.07 4.89 -5.43
CA VAL A 89 -12.98 4.73 -6.41
C VAL A 89 -11.62 4.55 -5.73
N ILE A 90 -11.27 5.43 -4.80
CA ILE A 90 -9.96 5.51 -4.14
C ILE A 90 -9.70 4.29 -3.26
N VAL A 91 -10.70 3.75 -2.56
CA VAL A 91 -10.49 2.60 -1.66
C VAL A 91 -10.17 1.32 -2.44
N PRO A 92 -10.95 0.92 -3.47
CA PRO A 92 -10.56 -0.21 -4.33
C PRO A 92 -9.25 0.02 -5.07
N TYR A 93 -9.01 1.25 -5.53
CA TYR A 93 -7.74 1.60 -6.17
C TYR A 93 -6.55 1.45 -5.21
N THR A 94 -6.69 1.87 -3.96
CA THR A 94 -5.67 1.70 -2.93
C THR A 94 -5.41 0.22 -2.68
N TRP A 95 -6.48 -0.57 -2.51
CA TRP A 95 -6.38 -2.01 -2.36
C TRP A 95 -5.58 -2.65 -3.50
N PHE A 96 -5.93 -2.33 -4.74
CA PHE A 96 -5.27 -2.84 -5.92
C PHE A 96 -3.79 -2.45 -5.95
N GLY A 97 -3.48 -1.15 -5.85
CA GLY A 97 -2.11 -0.66 -5.93
C GLY A 97 -1.20 -1.22 -4.83
N VAL A 98 -1.70 -1.28 -3.60
CA VAL A 98 -0.96 -1.87 -2.47
C VAL A 98 -0.72 -3.36 -2.67
N THR A 99 -1.70 -4.09 -3.18
CA THR A 99 -1.58 -5.53 -3.48
C THR A 99 -0.51 -5.78 -4.55
N VAL A 100 -0.54 -5.01 -5.64
CA VAL A 100 0.46 -5.11 -6.71
C VAL A 100 1.85 -4.72 -6.20
N GLY A 101 1.97 -3.65 -5.43
CA GLY A 101 3.24 -3.24 -4.81
C GLY A 101 3.82 -4.32 -3.90
N ALA A 102 2.98 -4.92 -3.05
CA ALA A 102 3.38 -5.99 -2.15
C ALA A 102 3.80 -7.26 -2.93
N LEU A 103 3.13 -7.58 -4.04
CA LEU A 103 3.52 -8.65 -4.94
C LEU A 103 4.92 -8.42 -5.55
N PHE A 104 5.18 -7.22 -6.06
CA PHE A 104 6.51 -6.87 -6.57
C PHE A 104 7.60 -7.00 -5.49
N SER A 105 7.29 -6.57 -4.27
CA SER A 105 8.19 -6.74 -3.13
C SER A 105 8.48 -8.21 -2.83
N TYR A 106 7.45 -9.07 -2.83
CA TYR A 106 7.59 -10.51 -2.65
C TYR A 106 8.48 -11.14 -3.74
N LEU A 107 8.20 -10.88 -5.01
CA LEU A 107 8.96 -11.42 -6.13
C LEU A 107 10.43 -10.96 -6.10
N SER A 108 10.68 -9.71 -5.71
CA SER A 108 12.05 -9.18 -5.57
C SER A 108 12.84 -9.90 -4.48
N ARG A 109 12.20 -10.17 -3.33
CA ARG A 109 12.83 -10.94 -2.24
C ARG A 109 13.07 -12.39 -2.64
N LYS A 110 12.08 -13.05 -3.26
CA LYS A 110 12.18 -14.43 -3.72
C LYS A 110 13.36 -14.60 -4.69
N LYS A 111 13.46 -13.73 -5.70
CA LYS A 111 14.55 -13.73 -6.67
C LYS A 111 15.93 -13.50 -6.03
N ALA A 112 16.02 -12.67 -4.99
CA ALA A 112 17.27 -12.47 -4.26
C ALA A 112 17.70 -13.75 -3.51
N THR A 113 16.74 -14.45 -2.90
CA THR A 113 17.00 -15.74 -2.24
C THR A 113 17.43 -16.82 -3.23
N GLU A 114 16.78 -16.92 -4.38
CA GLU A 114 17.15 -17.87 -5.44
C GLU A 114 18.56 -17.63 -5.98
N ARG A 115 18.96 -16.36 -6.14
CA ARG A 115 20.33 -16.00 -6.56
C ARG A 115 21.38 -16.38 -5.53
N ALA A 116 21.13 -16.10 -4.25
CA ALA A 116 22.04 -16.47 -3.18
C ALA A 116 22.25 -17.99 -3.10
N ALA A 117 21.17 -18.77 -3.25
CA ALA A 117 21.26 -20.23 -3.28
C ALA A 117 22.05 -20.76 -4.49
N ALA A 118 21.89 -20.13 -5.67
CA ALA A 118 22.64 -20.52 -6.86
C ALA A 118 24.15 -20.22 -6.74
N GLU A 119 24.52 -19.12 -6.08
CA GLU A 119 25.91 -18.75 -5.81
C GLU A 119 26.59 -19.70 -4.81
N GLU A 120 25.88 -20.14 -3.76
CA GLU A 120 26.39 -21.13 -2.81
C GLU A 120 26.67 -22.49 -3.49
N VAL A 121 25.76 -22.95 -4.35
CA VAL A 121 25.92 -24.21 -5.10
C VAL A 121 27.06 -24.10 -6.14
N GLY A 122 27.15 -22.97 -6.86
CA GLY A 122 28.21 -22.72 -7.84
C GLY A 122 29.60 -22.59 -7.19
N GLY A 123 29.69 -21.90 -6.05
CA GLY A 123 30.92 -21.74 -5.29
C GLY A 123 31.43 -23.07 -4.73
N ALA A 124 30.54 -23.90 -4.16
CA ALA A 124 30.89 -25.22 -3.64
C ALA A 124 31.41 -26.18 -4.72
N SER A 125 30.90 -26.08 -5.96
CA SER A 125 31.37 -26.88 -7.09
C SER A 125 32.75 -26.46 -7.62
N SER A 126 33.18 -25.22 -7.39
CA SER A 126 34.50 -24.72 -7.82
C SER A 126 35.64 -24.96 -6.82
N SER A 127 35.30 -25.43 -5.61
CA SER A 127 36.25 -25.70 -4.52
C SER A 127 36.58 -27.19 -4.31
N LEU A 128 36.05 -28.08 -5.17
CA LEU A 128 36.35 -29.51 -5.23
C LEU A 128 37.17 -29.82 -6.49
#